data_AF-A0A959PTE5-F1
#
_entry.id   AF-A0A959PTE5-F1
#
_cell.length_a   1.000
_cell.length_b   1.000
_cell.length_c   1.000
_cell.angle_alpha   90.00
_cell.angle_beta   90.00
_cell.angle_gamma   90.00
#
_symmetry.space_group_name_H-M   'P 1'
#
loop_
_entity.id
_entity.type
_entity.pdbx_description
1 polymer ?
#
loop_
_entity_poly.entity_id
_entity_poly.type
_entity_poly.pdbx_seq_one_letter_code
_entity_poly.pdbx_strand_id
1 'polypeptide(L)'
;MRTNHEIDYRIFGEEMQCVEIELDPQETVVAESGSFMFMDDGIEMATIFGDGSNSGGSGVFGKLLSAGKRLLTGESLFMTAFTHMGPGKSTVSFASPYPGKIIPMDLLELGGKVVCQKDAFLCAAKGVSIGIEFQKRLGTGLFGGEGFIMQKLEGDGMAFVHAGG
;
A
#
# COMPACT_ATOMS: atom_id res chain seq x y z
N MET A 1 -21.59 -1.04 2.01
CA MET A 1 -21.06 -0.79 0.66
C MET A 1 -19.66 -0.27 0.86
N ARG A 2 -18.65 -0.91 0.24
CA ARG A 2 -17.25 -0.47 0.37
C ARG A 2 -17.05 0.85 -0.36
N THR A 3 -16.11 1.66 0.12
CA THR A 3 -15.73 2.95 -0.48
C THR A 3 -14.38 2.87 -1.17
N ASN A 4 -13.53 1.94 -0.75
CA ASN A 4 -12.30 1.60 -1.44
C ASN A 4 -12.59 0.77 -2.69
N HIS A 5 -11.63 0.77 -3.60
CA HIS A 5 -11.70 -0.07 -4.79
C HIS A 5 -11.78 -1.54 -4.36
N GLU A 6 -12.65 -2.31 -5.01
CA GLU A 6 -12.67 -3.76 -4.88
C GLU A 6 -11.60 -4.29 -5.84
N ILE A 7 -10.78 -5.25 -5.42
CA ILE A 7 -9.71 -5.80 -6.25
C ILE A 7 -9.65 -7.30 -6.05
N ASP A 8 -9.48 -8.03 -7.14
CA ASP A 8 -9.30 -9.47 -7.15
C ASP A 8 -7.79 -9.79 -7.04
N TYR A 9 -7.44 -10.97 -6.52
CA TYR A 9 -6.02 -11.34 -6.40
C TYR A 9 -5.76 -12.85 -6.51
N ARG A 10 -4.52 -13.17 -6.86
CA ARG A 10 -3.96 -14.52 -6.82
C ARG A 10 -2.55 -14.50 -6.25
N ILE A 11 -2.28 -15.36 -5.28
CA ILE A 11 -0.93 -15.55 -4.73
C ILE A 11 -0.28 -16.76 -5.40
N PHE A 12 0.93 -16.57 -5.90
CA PHE A 12 1.76 -17.62 -6.48
C PHE A 12 2.95 -17.93 -5.58
N GLY A 13 3.51 -19.13 -5.75
CA GLY A 13 4.70 -19.56 -5.05
C GLY A 13 4.43 -20.14 -3.66
N GLU A 14 5.44 -20.85 -3.16
CA GLU A 14 5.44 -21.45 -1.84
C GLU A 14 6.42 -20.69 -0.95
N GLU A 15 7.73 -20.88 -1.09
CA GLU A 15 8.73 -20.22 -0.22
C GLU A 15 8.98 -18.75 -0.58
N MET A 16 8.91 -18.42 -1.87
CA MET A 16 8.93 -17.06 -2.37
C MET A 16 7.61 -16.78 -3.07
N GLN A 17 6.83 -15.87 -2.50
CA GLN A 17 5.51 -15.55 -3.02
C GLN A 17 5.48 -14.22 -3.77
N CYS A 18 4.68 -14.19 -4.84
CA CYS A 18 4.22 -12.96 -5.47
C CYS A 18 2.69 -12.92 -5.47
N VAL A 19 2.12 -11.72 -5.43
CA VAL A 19 0.69 -11.49 -5.55
C VAL A 19 0.42 -10.77 -6.87
N GLU A 20 -0.46 -11.36 -7.66
CA GLU A 20 -1.03 -10.75 -8.85
C GLU A 20 -2.38 -10.15 -8.47
N ILE A 21 -2.54 -8.87 -8.74
CA ILE A 21 -3.78 -8.12 -8.52
C ILE A 21 -4.46 -7.97 -9.87
N GLU A 22 -5.72 -8.37 -9.95
CA GLU A 22 -6.57 -8.23 -11.11
C GLU A 22 -7.48 -7.02 -10.91
N LEU A 23 -7.52 -6.16 -11.93
CA LEU A 23 -8.21 -4.87 -11.93
C LEU A 23 -9.24 -4.81 -13.06
N ASP A 24 -10.48 -4.48 -12.72
CA ASP A 24 -11.49 -4.03 -13.67
C ASP A 24 -11.14 -2.61 -14.19
N PRO A 25 -11.79 -2.14 -15.28
CA PRO A 25 -11.51 -0.81 -15.83
C PRO A 25 -11.72 0.28 -14.77
N GLN A 26 -10.76 1.19 -14.66
CA GLN A 26 -10.68 2.28 -13.67
C GLN A 26 -10.39 1.84 -12.24
N GLU A 27 -10.16 0.54 -11.99
CA GLU A 27 -9.68 0.12 -10.69
C GLU A 27 -8.20 0.44 -10.50
N THR A 28 -7.79 0.56 -9.24
CA THR A 28 -6.45 1.01 -8.89
C THR A 28 -5.97 0.29 -7.65
N VAL A 29 -4.73 -0.19 -7.72
CA VAL A 29 -3.95 -0.63 -6.57
C VAL A 29 -2.80 0.35 -6.33
N VAL A 30 -2.47 0.59 -5.06
CA VAL A 30 -1.34 1.44 -4.65
C VAL A 30 -0.25 0.59 -4.00
N ALA A 31 1.01 0.88 -4.29
CA ALA A 31 2.16 0.16 -3.75
C ALA A 31 3.36 1.10 -3.53
N GLU A 32 4.30 0.68 -2.67
CA GLU A 32 5.61 1.31 -2.61
C GLU A 32 6.43 0.86 -3.85
N SER A 33 7.29 1.73 -4.39
CA SER A 33 7.96 1.48 -5.67
C SER A 33 8.89 0.25 -5.67
N GLY A 34 9.30 -0.23 -4.49
CA GLY A 34 10.22 -1.36 -4.33
C GLY A 34 9.58 -2.75 -4.50
N SER A 35 8.25 -2.87 -4.48
CA SER A 35 7.56 -4.16 -4.52
C SER A 35 7.02 -4.55 -5.90
N PHE A 36 7.05 -3.65 -6.88
CA PHE A 36 6.54 -3.88 -8.23
C PHE A 36 7.38 -4.90 -9.01
N MET A 37 6.73 -5.85 -9.69
CA MET A 37 7.38 -6.84 -10.56
C MET A 37 7.13 -6.60 -12.05
N PHE A 38 5.89 -6.81 -12.50
CA PHE A 38 5.45 -6.68 -13.88
C PHE A 38 3.96 -6.34 -13.93
N MET A 39 3.48 -5.87 -15.08
CA MET A 39 2.07 -5.57 -15.34
C MET A 39 1.73 -5.85 -16.80
N ASP A 40 0.45 -6.06 -17.06
CA ASP A 40 -0.10 -6.19 -18.40
C ASP A 40 -0.13 -4.85 -19.15
N ASP A 41 -0.30 -4.93 -20.48
CA ASP A 41 -0.63 -3.78 -21.31
C ASP A 41 -2.00 -3.23 -20.92
N GLY A 42 -2.09 -1.93 -20.65
CA GLY A 42 -3.30 -1.25 -20.15
C GLY A 42 -3.26 -0.78 -18.70
N ILE A 43 -2.25 -1.15 -17.91
CA ILE A 43 -1.99 -0.57 -16.59
C ILE A 43 -1.12 0.68 -16.73
N GLU A 44 -1.63 1.83 -16.25
CA GLU A 44 -0.87 3.07 -16.15
C GLU A 44 -0.31 3.26 -14.74
N MET A 45 0.98 3.62 -14.68
CA MET A 45 1.67 3.95 -13.43
C MET A 45 1.69 5.47 -13.22
N ALA A 46 1.26 5.92 -12.05
CA ALA A 46 1.37 7.31 -11.64
C ALA A 46 1.95 7.41 -10.23
N THR A 47 3.02 8.19 -10.07
CA THR A 47 3.51 8.56 -8.74
C THR A 47 2.53 9.53 -8.09
N ILE A 48 1.93 9.13 -6.98
CA ILE A 48 1.00 9.95 -6.21
C ILE A 48 1.69 10.46 -4.95
N PHE A 49 1.41 11.71 -4.62
CA PHE A 49 1.86 12.29 -3.36
C PHE A 49 0.90 11.85 -2.24
N GLY A 50 1.40 11.07 -1.27
CA GLY A 50 0.57 10.47 -0.24
C GLY A 50 -0.02 9.11 -0.62
N ASP A 51 -1.10 8.71 0.05
CA ASP A 51 -1.79 7.41 -0.12
C ASP A 51 -2.95 7.45 -1.14
N GLY A 52 -3.22 8.61 -1.74
CA GLY A 52 -4.29 8.78 -2.73
C GLY A 52 -5.71 8.70 -2.15
N SER A 53 -5.88 8.62 -0.83
CA SER A 53 -7.19 8.52 -0.16
C SER A 53 -7.99 9.83 -0.18
N ASN A 54 -7.33 10.98 -0.39
CA ASN A 54 -7.97 12.30 -0.36
C ASN A 54 -8.31 12.82 -1.76
N SER A 55 -9.51 12.50 -2.25
CA SER A 55 -10.04 13.04 -3.53
C SER A 55 -10.88 14.32 -3.37
N GLY A 56 -10.87 14.98 -2.21
CA GLY A 56 -11.73 16.14 -1.94
C GLY A 56 -10.99 17.33 -1.30
N GLY A 57 -10.87 18.43 -2.05
CA GLY A 57 -10.79 19.80 -1.53
C GLY A 57 -9.77 20.10 -0.43
N SER A 58 -8.52 20.42 -0.82
CA SER A 58 -7.72 21.36 -0.03
C SER A 58 -6.65 22.01 -0.88
N GLY A 59 -6.64 23.34 -0.87
CA GLY A 59 -5.78 24.19 -1.69
C GLY A 59 -4.29 23.93 -1.47
N VAL A 60 -3.48 24.61 -2.28
CA VAL A 60 -2.01 24.52 -2.31
C VAL A 60 -1.36 24.58 -0.92
N PHE A 61 -1.97 25.34 0.02
CA PHE A 61 -1.50 25.47 1.40
C PHE A 61 -1.72 24.22 2.27
N GLY A 62 -2.82 23.48 2.06
CA GLY A 62 -3.08 22.20 2.76
C GLY A 62 -2.21 21.06 2.25
N LYS A 63 -1.89 21.07 0.96
CA LYS A 63 -0.92 20.14 0.34
C LYS A 63 0.51 20.41 0.81
N LEU A 64 0.89 21.68 1.00
CA LEU A 64 2.22 22.05 1.50
C LEU A 64 2.40 21.74 2.99
N LEU A 65 1.36 21.94 3.81
CA LEU A 65 1.40 21.66 5.25
C LEU A 65 1.42 20.15 5.55
N SER A 66 0.70 19.34 4.76
CA SER A 66 0.80 17.87 4.80
C SER A 66 2.16 17.37 4.32
N ALA A 67 2.72 17.96 3.24
CA ALA A 67 4.07 17.67 2.78
C ALA A 67 5.16 18.03 3.83
N GLY A 68 5.04 19.20 4.47
CA GLY A 68 5.98 19.68 5.49
C GLY A 68 5.94 18.85 6.79
N LYS A 69 4.75 18.42 7.22
CA LYS A 69 4.61 17.54 8.39
C LYS A 69 5.21 16.15 8.15
N ARG A 70 5.20 15.66 6.90
CA ARG A 70 5.76 14.35 6.50
C ARG A 70 7.27 14.35 6.25
N LEU A 71 7.84 15.44 5.74
CA LEU A 71 9.30 15.63 5.68
C LEU A 71 9.94 15.55 7.07
N LEU A 72 9.21 15.96 8.11
CA LEU A 72 9.64 15.87 9.51
C LEU A 72 9.43 14.47 10.13
N THR A 73 8.59 13.60 9.54
CA THR A 73 8.33 12.24 10.05
C THR A 73 9.10 11.14 9.32
N GLY A 74 9.88 11.47 8.28
CA GLY A 74 10.72 10.49 7.55
C GLY A 74 9.93 9.53 6.67
N GLU A 75 8.68 9.85 6.31
CA GLU A 75 7.80 9.01 5.50
C GLU A 75 8.26 8.92 4.03
N SER A 76 8.00 7.78 3.37
CA SER A 76 8.03 7.71 1.91
C SER A 76 7.02 8.72 1.37
N LEU A 77 7.52 9.75 0.68
CA LEU A 77 6.72 10.88 0.18
C LEU A 77 5.82 10.48 -1.00
N PHE A 78 6.02 9.28 -1.54
CA PHE A 78 5.47 8.88 -2.83
C PHE A 78 5.02 7.41 -2.79
N MET A 79 3.77 7.19 -3.19
CA MET A 79 3.26 5.87 -3.54
C MET A 79 3.13 5.80 -5.07
N THR A 80 3.15 4.59 -5.63
CA THR A 80 2.82 4.38 -7.03
C THR A 80 1.41 3.83 -7.13
N ALA A 81 0.56 4.50 -7.90
CA ALA A 81 -0.76 4.03 -8.25
C ALA A 81 -0.70 3.31 -9.60
N PHE A 82 -1.27 2.12 -9.67
CA PHE A 82 -1.38 1.28 -10.86
C PHE A 82 -2.85 1.21 -11.23
N THR A 83 -3.25 1.90 -12.31
CA THR A 83 -4.66 2.03 -12.71
C THR A 83 -4.91 1.33 -14.02
N HIS A 84 -5.97 0.53 -14.09
CA HIS A 84 -6.36 -0.09 -15.35
C HIS A 84 -7.15 0.91 -16.23
N MET A 85 -6.57 1.26 -17.39
CA MET A 85 -7.13 2.24 -18.33
C MET A 85 -7.76 1.62 -19.57
N GLY A 86 -7.67 0.30 -19.73
CA GLY A 86 -8.19 -0.45 -20.86
C GLY A 86 -9.58 -1.07 -20.61
N PRO A 87 -10.14 -1.76 -21.63
CA PRO A 87 -11.30 -2.61 -21.47
C PRO A 87 -10.93 -3.99 -20.91
N GLY A 88 -11.90 -4.69 -20.32
CA GLY A 88 -11.70 -6.05 -19.80
C GLY A 88 -11.01 -6.07 -18.44
N LYS A 89 -10.27 -7.14 -18.14
CA LYS A 89 -9.47 -7.28 -16.92
C LYS A 89 -8.00 -7.18 -17.26
N SER A 90 -7.21 -6.60 -16.37
CA SER A 90 -5.76 -6.44 -16.52
C SER A 90 -5.08 -6.66 -15.18
N THR A 91 -3.83 -7.14 -15.20
CA THR A 91 -3.15 -7.54 -13.97
C THR A 91 -1.87 -6.77 -13.70
N VAL A 92 -1.52 -6.65 -12.41
CA VAL A 92 -0.26 -6.12 -11.92
C VAL A 92 0.26 -6.97 -10.77
N SER A 93 1.54 -7.32 -10.80
CA SER A 93 2.16 -8.22 -9.83
C SER A 93 3.15 -7.53 -8.90
N PHE A 94 3.13 -7.93 -7.63
CA PHE A 94 3.99 -7.44 -6.56
C PHE A 94 4.67 -8.59 -5.80
N ALA A 95 5.90 -8.38 -5.35
CA ALA A 95 6.61 -9.29 -4.45
C ALA A 95 7.56 -8.54 -3.52
N SER A 96 7.93 -9.21 -2.44
CA SER A 96 9.00 -8.75 -1.54
C SER A 96 10.39 -9.08 -2.12
N PRO A 97 11.43 -8.27 -1.85
CA PRO A 97 12.80 -8.56 -2.27
C PRO A 97 13.47 -9.69 -1.45
N TYR A 98 12.78 -10.30 -0.49
CA TYR A 98 13.29 -11.40 0.34
C TYR A 98 12.25 -12.53 0.50
N PRO A 99 12.69 -13.76 0.82
CA PRO A 99 11.80 -14.91 1.00
C PRO A 99 10.77 -14.71 2.09
N GLY A 100 9.60 -15.32 1.91
CA GLY A 100 8.49 -15.22 2.85
C GLY A 100 7.13 -15.35 2.18
N LYS A 101 6.10 -15.18 3.02
CA LYS A 101 4.69 -15.35 2.62
C LYS A 101 4.01 -14.01 2.45
N ILE A 102 3.05 -13.94 1.54
CA ILE A 102 2.15 -12.80 1.39
C ILE A 102 0.84 -13.11 2.11
N ILE A 103 0.43 -12.19 2.98
CA ILE A 103 -0.78 -12.30 3.77
C ILE A 103 -1.80 -11.28 3.25
N PRO A 104 -2.92 -11.73 2.66
CA PRO A 104 -4.02 -10.84 2.29
C PRO A 104 -4.79 -10.42 3.55
N MET A 105 -5.11 -9.13 3.63
CA MET A 105 -5.78 -8.49 4.76
C MET A 105 -7.03 -7.79 4.25
N ASP A 106 -8.21 -8.36 4.51
CA ASP A 106 -9.47 -7.63 4.33
C ASP A 106 -9.65 -6.68 5.51
N LEU A 107 -9.41 -5.39 5.28
CA LEU A 107 -9.46 -4.41 6.38
C LEU A 107 -10.87 -4.28 6.96
N LEU A 108 -11.92 -4.46 6.16
CA LEU A 108 -13.30 -4.39 6.67
C LEU A 108 -13.56 -5.52 7.67
N GLU A 109 -13.15 -6.75 7.35
CA GLU A 109 -13.30 -7.91 8.23
C GLU A 109 -12.40 -7.82 9.48
N LEU A 110 -11.25 -7.16 9.36
CA LEU A 110 -10.29 -6.95 10.45
C LEU A 110 -10.60 -5.72 11.33
N GLY A 111 -11.80 -5.14 11.21
CA GLY A 111 -12.25 -4.03 12.06
C GLY A 111 -11.81 -2.63 11.60
N GLY A 112 -11.47 -2.50 10.32
CA GLY A 112 -11.18 -1.25 9.62
C GLY A 112 -9.76 -0.70 9.82
N LYS A 113 -8.93 -1.36 10.62
CA LYS A 113 -7.56 -0.92 10.92
C LYS A 113 -6.63 -2.09 11.20
N VAL A 114 -5.51 -2.14 10.50
CA VAL A 114 -4.38 -3.05 10.77
C VAL A 114 -3.11 -2.23 10.98
N VAL A 115 -2.24 -2.69 11.88
CA VAL A 115 -0.91 -2.09 12.08
C VAL A 115 0.14 -3.14 11.73
N CYS A 116 1.07 -2.80 10.84
CA CYS A 116 2.17 -3.64 10.41
C CYS A 116 3.50 -2.90 10.52
N GLN A 117 4.61 -3.63 10.48
CA GLN A 117 5.92 -2.99 10.32
C GLN A 117 6.00 -2.34 8.92
N LYS A 118 6.68 -1.20 8.79
CA LYS A 118 6.73 -0.44 7.54
C LYS A 118 7.14 -1.30 6.33
N ASP A 119 8.21 -2.07 6.46
CA ASP A 119 8.75 -2.85 5.34
C ASP A 119 7.96 -4.13 5.05
N ALA A 120 6.93 -4.42 5.86
CA ALA A 120 5.99 -5.49 5.59
C ALA A 120 4.92 -5.08 4.57
N PHE A 121 4.67 -3.78 4.35
CA PHE A 121 3.62 -3.36 3.41
C PHE A 121 4.04 -3.63 1.95
N LEU A 122 3.19 -4.29 1.17
CA LEU A 122 3.42 -4.53 -0.26
C LEU A 122 2.57 -3.62 -1.14
N CYS A 123 1.25 -3.78 -1.05
CA CYS A 123 0.28 -3.03 -1.84
C CYS A 123 -1.11 -3.03 -1.17
N ALA A 124 -2.01 -2.16 -1.61
CA ALA A 124 -3.38 -2.10 -1.13
C ALA A 124 -4.33 -1.52 -2.19
N ALA A 125 -5.62 -1.82 -2.07
CA ALA A 125 -6.66 -1.21 -2.85
C ALA A 125 -6.66 0.32 -2.69
N LYS A 126 -6.89 1.05 -3.78
CA LYS A 126 -6.99 2.51 -3.71
C LYS A 126 -8.13 2.92 -2.77
N GLY A 127 -7.80 3.88 -1.92
CA GLY A 127 -8.67 4.41 -0.86
C GLY A 127 -8.29 3.90 0.53
N VAL A 128 -7.54 2.79 0.64
CA VAL A 128 -6.91 2.41 1.90
C VAL A 128 -5.93 3.51 2.31
N SER A 129 -6.09 4.04 3.51
CA SER A 129 -5.20 5.05 4.06
C SER A 129 -3.97 4.40 4.67
N ILE A 130 -2.79 4.92 4.31
CA ILE A 130 -1.49 4.39 4.71
C ILE A 130 -0.73 5.51 5.41
N GLY A 131 -0.43 5.31 6.69
CA GLY A 131 0.30 6.29 7.49
C GLY A 131 1.14 5.66 8.59
N ILE A 132 1.93 6.46 9.29
CA ILE A 132 2.68 5.99 10.46
C ILE A 132 1.75 5.81 11.65
N GLU A 133 1.89 4.68 12.35
CA GLU A 133 1.33 4.46 13.67
C GLU A 133 2.34 4.91 14.74
N PHE A 134 2.03 6.00 15.45
CA PHE A 134 2.93 6.52 16.48
C PHE A 134 2.86 5.67 17.75
N GLN A 135 3.89 4.87 18.01
CA GLN A 135 3.95 4.03 19.20
C GLN A 135 4.48 4.83 20.40
N LYS A 136 3.65 4.99 21.45
CA LYS A 136 3.99 5.75 22.68
C LYS A 136 5.17 5.20 23.48
N ARG A 137 5.69 3.99 23.16
CA ARG A 137 6.77 3.35 23.90
C ARG A 137 8.11 3.57 23.20
N LEU A 138 8.79 4.65 23.59
CA LEU A 138 10.13 5.07 23.15
C LEU A 138 11.30 4.14 23.57
N GLY A 139 11.04 2.86 23.89
CA GLY A 139 12.01 2.00 24.60
C GLY A 139 12.31 0.64 23.99
N THR A 140 11.70 0.28 22.85
CA THR A 140 11.84 -1.06 22.26
C THR A 140 12.14 -0.94 20.76
N GLY A 141 13.43 -0.93 20.37
CA GLY A 141 13.77 -1.08 18.95
C GLY A 141 15.11 -0.49 18.53
N LEU A 142 16.22 -1.10 18.97
CA LEU A 142 17.51 -1.01 18.28
C LEU A 142 17.60 -2.20 17.32
N PHE A 143 16.97 -2.07 16.13
CA PHE A 143 17.15 -2.97 15.00
C PHE A 143 17.62 -2.13 13.81
N GLY A 144 18.83 -2.37 13.32
CA GLY A 144 19.25 -2.00 11.95
C GLY A 144 19.55 -0.53 11.62
N GLY A 145 19.33 0.44 12.51
CA GLY A 145 19.75 1.83 12.29
C GLY A 145 18.72 2.76 11.62
N GLU A 146 17.58 2.24 11.15
CA GLU A 146 16.45 3.05 10.64
C GLU A 146 15.29 3.23 11.65
N GLY A 147 15.29 2.47 12.75
CA GLY A 147 14.25 2.53 13.79
C GLY A 147 13.02 1.69 13.46
N PHE A 148 12.27 1.33 14.50
CA PHE A 148 11.08 0.48 14.39
C PHE A 148 9.86 1.34 13.99
N ILE A 149 9.68 1.59 12.69
CA ILE A 149 8.53 2.35 12.16
C ILE A 149 7.36 1.40 11.91
N MET A 150 6.25 1.66 12.58
CA MET A 150 4.98 0.97 12.34
C MET A 150 4.14 1.78 11.38
N GLN A 151 3.50 1.10 10.42
CA GLN A 151 2.48 1.67 9.55
C GLN A 151 1.11 1.19 9.97
N LYS A 152 0.13 2.08 9.89
CA LYS A 152 -1.29 1.78 9.99
C LYS A 152 -1.92 1.77 8.60
N LEU A 153 -2.76 0.79 8.36
CA LEU A 153 -3.58 0.60 7.17
C LEU A 153 -5.03 0.70 7.61
N GLU A 154 -5.73 1.73 7.13
CA GLU A 154 -7.10 2.04 7.56
C GLU A 154 -8.03 2.14 6.36
N GLY A 155 -9.16 1.44 6.39
CA GLY A 155 -10.10 1.42 5.26
C GLY A 155 -11.05 0.23 5.27
N ASP A 156 -11.75 0.03 4.15
CA ASP A 156 -12.67 -1.07 3.90
C ASP A 156 -12.28 -1.92 2.67
N GLY A 157 -11.09 -1.71 2.12
CA GLY A 157 -10.51 -2.47 1.01
C GLY A 157 -9.51 -3.54 1.43
N MET A 158 -8.95 -4.23 0.43
CA MET A 158 -7.87 -5.20 0.61
C MET A 158 -6.52 -4.51 0.81
N ALA A 159 -5.70 -5.05 1.69
CA ALA A 159 -4.28 -4.74 1.81
C ALA A 159 -3.45 -6.02 1.81
N PHE A 160 -2.21 -5.94 1.35
CA PHE A 160 -1.31 -7.09 1.25
C PHE A 160 -0.02 -6.76 1.98
N VAL A 161 0.36 -7.66 2.89
CA VAL A 161 1.60 -7.54 3.65
C VAL A 161 2.47 -8.77 3.44
N HIS A 162 3.78 -8.59 3.56
CA HIS A 162 4.77 -9.64 3.48
C HIS A 162 5.26 -10.01 4.89
N ALA A 163 5.28 -11.32 5.15
CA ALA A 163 5.89 -11.91 6.34
C ALA A 163 7.17 -12.64 5.94
N GLY A 164 8.31 -11.98 6.15
CA GLY A 164 9.63 -12.53 5.86
C GLY A 164 9.99 -13.70 6.79
N GLY A 165 10.67 -14.71 6.24
CA GLY A 165 11.09 -15.92 6.95
C GLY A 165 12.11 -16.74 6.17
#